data_AF-A0A951XJM1-F1
#
_entry.id   AF-A0A951XJM1-F1
#
_cell.length_a   1.000
_cell.length_b   1.000
_cell.length_c   1.000
_cell.angle_alpha   90.00
_cell.angle_beta   90.00
_cell.angle_gamma   90.00
#
_symmetry.space_group_name_H-M   'P 1'
#
loop_
_entity.id
_entity.type
_entity.pdbx_description
1 polymer ?
#
loop_
_entity_poly.entity_id
_entity_poly.type
_entity_poly.pdbx_seq_one_letter_code
_entity_poly.pdbx_strand_id
1 'polypeptide(L)'
;MKVPPTTCRRSAGFSLVEAMVSMTIASLVMAGTIGTFLFGLRTMYKDSERLATNATLRYFIAQVSKETLDATEFYVFPDYESLDGGVDLIDDVAALETDAFGTYLAYGDCLVLVTRVSISANANVRQVRIYYRDTTDPDVTAAVRYYETADFGSSGTATSLNDLLDAIDLKTNPKPTGSRVIVERARGRLKSTPDTQICHPIFSTESATTTPTNDSVSINVEVINGKSVNNLLSSSSFNYTISPRK
;
A
#
# COMPACT_ATOMS: atom_id res chain seq x y z
N MET A 1 -94.09 10.73 -14.15
CA MET A 1 -92.70 10.22 -14.10
C MET A 1 -91.79 11.32 -13.62
N LYS A 2 -90.99 11.09 -12.57
CA LYS A 2 -90.11 12.07 -11.91
C LYS A 2 -88.69 11.88 -12.49
N VAL A 3 -88.18 12.85 -13.23
CA VAL A 3 -86.83 12.79 -13.83
C VAL A 3 -85.79 12.99 -12.71
N PRO A 4 -84.75 12.15 -12.59
CA PRO A 4 -83.73 12.31 -11.56
C PRO A 4 -82.80 13.48 -11.92
N PRO A 5 -82.30 14.24 -10.93
CA PRO A 5 -81.34 15.31 -11.21
C PRO A 5 -80.01 14.69 -11.63
N THR A 6 -79.55 15.05 -12.83
CA THR A 6 -78.20 14.80 -13.33
C THR A 6 -77.21 15.47 -12.38
N THR A 7 -76.42 14.65 -11.67
CA THR A 7 -75.30 15.11 -10.85
C THR A 7 -74.25 15.71 -11.76
N CYS A 8 -74.27 17.05 -11.88
CA CYS A 8 -73.23 17.82 -12.54
C CYS A 8 -71.92 17.60 -11.78
N ARG A 9 -71.02 16.77 -12.33
CA ARG A 9 -69.65 16.66 -11.83
C ARG A 9 -69.00 18.05 -12.00
N ARG A 10 -68.86 18.78 -10.89
CA ARG A 10 -68.04 19.99 -10.85
C ARG A 10 -66.59 19.58 -11.13
N SER A 11 -66.17 19.78 -12.37
CA SER A 11 -64.76 19.85 -12.75
C SER A 11 -64.19 21.10 -12.07
N ALA A 12 -63.66 20.94 -10.86
CA ALA A 12 -62.89 21.99 -10.20
C ALA A 12 -61.56 22.13 -10.95
N GLY A 13 -61.44 23.13 -11.81
CA GLY A 13 -60.17 23.50 -12.41
C GLY A 13 -59.29 24.18 -11.37
N PHE A 14 -58.02 23.79 -11.31
CA PHE A 14 -57.03 24.42 -10.43
C PHE A 14 -56.87 25.90 -10.79
N SER A 15 -56.79 26.75 -9.78
CA SER A 15 -56.44 28.15 -9.97
C SER A 15 -54.95 28.29 -10.31
N LEU A 16 -54.60 29.34 -11.07
CA LEU A 16 -53.21 29.62 -11.45
C LEU A 16 -52.29 29.75 -10.22
N VAL A 17 -52.82 30.25 -9.10
CA VAL A 17 -52.09 30.36 -7.82
C VAL A 17 -51.77 28.97 -7.25
N GLU A 18 -52.72 28.03 -7.25
CA GLU A 18 -52.47 26.65 -6.81
C GLU A 18 -51.43 25.95 -7.68
N ALA A 19 -51.43 26.21 -8.99
CA ALA A 19 -50.42 25.67 -9.90
C ALA A 19 -49.02 26.26 -9.64
N MET A 20 -48.92 27.58 -9.37
CA MET A 20 -47.63 28.21 -9.05
C MET A 20 -47.08 27.74 -7.70
N VAL A 21 -47.92 27.66 -6.67
CA VAL A 21 -47.51 27.19 -5.34
C VAL A 21 -47.09 25.72 -5.40
N SER A 22 -47.84 24.85 -6.09
CA SER A 22 -47.48 23.44 -6.23
C SER A 22 -46.18 23.22 -7.01
N MET A 23 -45.93 23.96 -8.10
CA MET A 23 -44.64 23.91 -8.79
C MET A 23 -43.48 24.37 -7.91
N THR A 24 -43.68 25.42 -7.12
CA THR A 24 -42.62 25.95 -6.24
C THR A 24 -42.26 24.93 -5.16
N ILE A 25 -43.26 24.33 -4.50
CA ILE A 25 -43.06 23.28 -3.51
C ILE A 25 -42.39 22.06 -4.15
N ALA A 26 -42.86 21.62 -5.32
CA ALA A 26 -42.27 20.49 -6.02
C ALA A 26 -40.79 20.73 -6.37
N SER A 27 -40.44 21.94 -6.84
CA SER A 27 -39.05 22.29 -7.16
C SER A 27 -38.15 22.31 -5.92
N LEU A 28 -38.63 22.84 -4.80
CA LEU A 28 -37.92 22.86 -3.52
C LEU A 28 -37.69 21.45 -2.98
N VAL A 29 -38.70 20.59 -3.03
CA VAL A 29 -38.60 19.20 -2.61
C VAL A 29 -37.61 18.45 -3.50
N MET A 30 -37.70 18.59 -4.82
CA MET A 30 -36.78 17.95 -5.75
C MET A 30 -35.34 18.45 -5.57
N ALA A 31 -35.13 19.75 -5.39
CA ALA A 31 -33.80 20.30 -5.13
C ALA A 31 -33.23 19.78 -3.79
N GLY A 32 -34.07 19.70 -2.75
CA GLY A 32 -33.70 19.17 -1.45
C GLY A 32 -33.36 17.68 -1.49
N THR A 33 -34.15 16.85 -2.18
CA THR A 33 -33.91 15.41 -2.30
C THR A 33 -32.68 15.09 -3.16
N ILE A 34 -32.47 15.83 -4.26
CA ILE A 34 -31.25 15.68 -5.07
C ILE A 34 -30.02 16.10 -4.26
N GLY A 35 -30.11 17.20 -3.51
CA GLY A 35 -29.01 17.68 -2.66
C GLY A 35 -28.61 16.66 -1.59
N THR A 36 -29.58 16.11 -0.86
CA THR A 36 -29.30 15.08 0.16
C THR A 36 -28.79 13.78 -0.45
N PHE A 37 -29.31 13.39 -1.61
CA PHE A 37 -28.83 12.21 -2.34
C PHE A 37 -27.38 12.34 -2.80
N LEU A 38 -27.01 13.48 -3.40
CA LEU A 38 -25.62 13.74 -3.83
C LEU A 38 -24.66 13.80 -2.64
N PHE A 39 -25.08 14.38 -1.52
CA PHE A 39 -24.30 14.36 -0.29
C PHE A 39 -24.10 12.92 0.21
N GLY A 40 -25.16 12.11 0.25
CA GLY A 40 -25.12 10.70 0.65
C GLY A 40 -24.21 9.85 -0.24
N LEU A 41 -24.21 10.07 -1.56
CA LEU A 41 -23.31 9.39 -2.48
C LEU A 41 -21.83 9.76 -2.22
N ARG A 42 -21.54 11.03 -1.92
CA ARG A 42 -20.18 11.47 -1.60
C ARG A 42 -19.68 10.85 -0.30
N THR A 43 -20.53 10.79 0.73
CA THR A 43 -20.17 10.14 2.00
C THR A 43 -19.98 8.64 1.83
N MET A 44 -20.87 7.96 1.10
CA MET A 44 -20.75 6.54 0.81
C MET A 44 -19.47 6.21 0.02
N TYR A 45 -19.14 7.01 -1.00
CA TYR A 45 -17.89 6.87 -1.74
C TYR A 45 -16.69 7.00 -0.81
N LYS A 46 -16.72 8.01 0.08
CA LYS A 46 -15.64 8.24 1.03
C LYS A 46 -15.42 7.09 2.00
N ASP A 47 -16.51 6.54 2.52
CA ASP A 47 -16.43 5.41 3.45
C ASP A 47 -15.97 4.13 2.74
N SER A 48 -16.39 3.90 1.49
CA SER A 48 -15.93 2.77 0.67
C SER A 48 -14.43 2.82 0.42
N GLU A 49 -13.89 3.98 0.02
CA GLU A 49 -12.45 4.15 -0.23
C GLU A 49 -11.63 4.01 1.06
N ARG A 50 -12.15 4.52 2.19
CA ARG A 50 -11.52 4.34 3.51
C ARG A 50 -11.46 2.87 3.91
N LEU A 51 -12.55 2.12 3.68
CA LEU A 51 -12.59 0.69 3.97
C LEU A 51 -11.61 -0.08 3.09
N ALA A 52 -11.58 0.20 1.78
CA ALA A 52 -10.66 -0.41 0.83
C ALA A 52 -9.18 -0.15 1.21
N THR A 53 -8.87 1.09 1.62
CA THR A 53 -7.51 1.44 2.06
C THR A 53 -7.08 0.70 3.31
N ASN A 54 -7.95 0.64 4.33
CA ASN A 54 -7.68 -0.11 5.54
C ASN A 54 -7.56 -1.62 5.28
N ALA A 55 -8.36 -2.16 4.37
CA ALA A 55 -8.26 -3.57 3.98
C ALA A 55 -6.92 -3.86 3.28
N THR A 56 -6.51 -3.01 2.34
CA THR A 56 -5.24 -3.14 1.61
C THR A 56 -4.05 -3.06 2.55
N LEU A 57 -4.06 -2.10 3.49
CA LEU A 57 -3.00 -1.94 4.48
C LEU A 57 -2.91 -3.15 5.41
N ARG A 58 -4.05 -3.65 5.92
CA ARG A 58 -4.07 -4.87 6.75
C ARG A 58 -3.58 -6.08 5.98
N TYR A 59 -3.97 -6.22 4.72
CA TYR A 59 -3.51 -7.31 3.86
C TYR A 59 -2.00 -7.26 3.65
N PHE A 60 -1.45 -6.09 3.28
CA PHE A 60 -0.01 -5.91 3.09
C PHE A 60 0.77 -6.27 4.35
N ILE A 61 0.36 -5.75 5.51
CA ILE A 61 1.07 -5.97 6.77
C ILE A 61 0.94 -7.41 7.24
N ALA A 62 -0.25 -8.01 7.11
CA ALA A 62 -0.45 -9.43 7.43
C ALA A 62 0.40 -10.33 6.54
N GLN A 63 0.53 -9.98 5.26
CA GLN A 63 1.37 -10.72 4.32
C GLN A 63 2.85 -10.60 4.71
N VAL A 64 3.37 -9.38 4.88
CA VAL A 64 4.79 -9.19 5.28
C VAL A 64 5.06 -9.92 6.59
N SER A 65 4.21 -9.73 7.61
CA SER A 65 4.36 -10.35 8.94
C SER A 65 4.33 -11.88 8.90
N LYS A 66 3.54 -12.47 8.00
CA LYS A 66 3.49 -13.92 7.82
C LYS A 66 4.77 -14.43 7.18
N GLU A 67 5.21 -13.78 6.09
CA GLU A 67 6.39 -14.24 5.35
C GLU A 67 7.70 -14.01 6.10
N THR A 68 7.73 -13.04 7.02
CA THR A 68 8.86 -12.79 7.93
C THR A 68 8.99 -13.81 9.05
N LEU A 69 7.92 -14.53 9.40
CA LEU A 69 7.95 -15.53 10.48
C LEU A 69 8.93 -16.67 10.20
N ASP A 70 9.06 -17.02 8.91
CA ASP A 70 9.93 -18.08 8.41
C ASP A 70 11.28 -17.54 7.90
N ALA A 71 11.51 -16.23 7.98
CA ALA A 71 12.74 -15.63 7.49
C ALA A 71 13.82 -15.63 8.57
N THR A 72 15.04 -16.00 8.17
CA THR A 72 16.23 -16.04 9.03
C THR A 72 17.00 -14.74 8.99
N GLU A 73 17.01 -14.05 7.85
CA GLU A 73 17.76 -12.81 7.62
C GLU A 73 16.93 -11.81 6.81
N PHE A 74 17.19 -10.53 7.05
CA PHE A 74 16.59 -9.41 6.34
C PHE A 74 17.67 -8.50 5.75
N TYR A 75 17.48 -8.09 4.51
CA TYR A 75 18.28 -7.06 3.85
C TYR A 75 17.35 -5.97 3.34
N VAL A 76 17.74 -4.72 3.56
CA VAL A 76 17.00 -3.54 3.08
C VAL A 76 17.88 -2.84 2.06
N PHE A 77 17.43 -2.76 0.82
CA PHE A 77 18.11 -2.07 -0.26
C PHE A 77 17.45 -0.70 -0.50
N PRO A 78 18.21 0.33 -0.93
CA PRO A 78 17.67 1.66 -1.21
C PRO A 78 16.47 1.60 -2.17
N ASP A 79 16.61 0.85 -3.26
CA ASP A 79 15.59 0.64 -4.28
C ASP A 79 15.68 -0.76 -4.88
N TYR A 80 14.81 -1.08 -5.84
CA TYR A 80 14.85 -2.36 -6.53
C TYR A 80 15.99 -2.43 -7.56
N GLU A 81 16.54 -1.30 -8.02
CA GLU A 81 17.62 -1.26 -9.00
C GLU A 81 18.96 -1.66 -8.40
N SER A 82 19.06 -1.70 -7.07
CA SER A 82 20.20 -2.26 -6.35
C SER A 82 20.33 -3.79 -6.54
N LEU A 83 19.31 -4.45 -7.09
CA LEU A 83 19.35 -5.85 -7.52
C LEU A 83 19.64 -5.90 -9.03
N ASP A 84 20.90 -5.73 -9.42
CA ASP A 84 21.30 -5.42 -10.80
C ASP A 84 22.09 -6.50 -11.56
N GLY A 85 22.16 -7.71 -11.01
CA GLY A 85 22.94 -8.80 -11.59
C GLY A 85 24.41 -8.83 -11.14
N GLY A 86 24.82 -7.93 -10.24
CA GLY A 86 26.14 -7.95 -9.58
C GLY A 86 26.07 -7.53 -8.11
N VAL A 87 25.06 -8.03 -7.39
CA VAL A 87 24.66 -7.64 -6.03
C VAL A 87 25.76 -7.91 -5.01
N ASP A 88 26.15 -6.87 -4.28
CA ASP A 88 26.96 -6.93 -3.08
C ASP A 88 26.09 -6.70 -1.82
N LEU A 89 26.04 -7.72 -0.97
CA LEU A 89 25.27 -7.71 0.28
C LEU A 89 25.87 -6.78 1.36
N ILE A 90 26.99 -6.13 1.08
CA ILE A 90 27.64 -5.16 1.98
C ILE A 90 27.46 -3.76 1.42
N ASP A 91 27.79 -3.55 0.15
CA ASP A 91 27.88 -2.22 -0.45
C ASP A 91 26.57 -1.73 -1.07
N ASP A 92 25.71 -2.64 -1.56
CA ASP A 92 24.43 -2.26 -2.21
C ASP A 92 23.26 -2.15 -1.21
N VAL A 93 23.46 -2.66 0.02
CA VAL A 93 22.46 -2.55 1.09
C VAL A 93 22.37 -1.10 1.55
N ALA A 94 21.17 -0.69 2.00
CA ALA A 94 20.92 0.67 2.44
C ALA A 94 21.92 1.11 3.52
N ALA A 95 22.55 2.26 3.29
CA ALA A 95 23.57 2.80 4.18
C ALA A 95 23.01 3.01 5.59
N LEU A 96 23.75 2.51 6.58
CA LEU A 96 23.45 2.65 8.00
C LEU A 96 23.94 4.02 8.49
N GLU A 97 23.00 4.90 8.84
CA GLU A 97 23.28 6.21 9.43
C GLU A 97 23.13 6.16 10.95
N THR A 98 24.07 6.76 11.68
CA THR A 98 23.98 6.84 13.15
C THR A 98 23.01 7.94 13.57
N ASP A 99 21.98 7.57 14.33
CA ASP A 99 21.05 8.51 14.95
C ASP A 99 21.68 9.24 16.15
N ALA A 100 21.04 10.31 16.61
CA ALA A 100 21.37 11.06 17.82
C ALA A 100 21.46 10.19 19.08
N PHE A 101 20.83 9.01 19.08
CA PHE A 101 20.86 8.05 20.18
C PHE A 101 21.93 6.95 20.03
N GLY A 102 22.77 7.00 18.99
CA GLY A 102 23.82 6.02 18.75
C GLY A 102 23.34 4.70 18.14
N THR A 103 22.08 4.64 17.69
CA THR A 103 21.50 3.52 16.94
C THR A 103 21.79 3.71 15.45
N TYR A 104 21.97 2.62 14.71
CA TYR A 104 22.11 2.68 13.26
C TYR A 104 20.74 2.50 12.59
N LEU A 105 20.37 3.45 11.74
CA LEU A 105 19.14 3.48 10.96
C LEU A 105 19.49 3.34 9.48
N ALA A 106 18.75 2.50 8.75
CA ALA A 106 18.77 2.52 7.29
C ALA A 106 17.34 2.59 6.74
N TYR A 107 17.20 3.17 5.56
CA TYR A 107 15.91 3.32 4.88
C TYR A 107 16.02 2.79 3.45
N GLY A 108 14.97 2.12 2.98
CA GLY A 108 14.93 1.57 1.63
C GLY A 108 13.53 1.23 1.14
N ASP A 109 13.37 1.15 -0.16
CA ASP A 109 12.12 0.79 -0.84
C ASP A 109 12.10 -0.67 -1.35
N CYS A 110 13.15 -1.43 -1.03
CA CYS A 110 13.26 -2.85 -1.34
C CYS A 110 13.67 -3.64 -0.09
N LEU A 111 12.86 -4.63 0.27
CA LEU A 111 13.07 -5.54 1.39
C LEU A 111 13.22 -6.96 0.86
N VAL A 112 14.37 -7.56 1.13
CA VAL A 112 14.68 -8.95 0.80
C VAL A 112 14.63 -9.77 2.08
N LEU A 113 13.75 -10.76 2.10
CA LEU A 113 13.63 -11.77 3.14
C LEU A 113 14.31 -13.05 2.66
N VAL A 114 15.21 -13.58 3.48
CA VAL A 114 15.92 -14.81 3.17
C VAL A 114 15.57 -15.84 4.22
N THR A 115 15.12 -17.01 3.76
CA THR A 115 14.94 -18.19 4.60
C THR A 115 16.07 -19.17 4.30
N ARG A 116 16.92 -19.43 5.28
CA ARG A 116 17.93 -20.49 5.21
C ARG A 116 17.45 -21.78 5.88
N VAL A 117 17.91 -22.92 5.39
CA VAL A 117 17.71 -24.22 6.06
C VAL A 117 18.57 -24.31 7.34
N SER A 118 19.75 -23.71 7.32
CA SER A 118 20.67 -23.65 8.47
C SER A 118 21.41 -22.31 8.47
N ILE A 119 21.86 -21.85 9.62
CA ILE A 119 22.70 -20.64 9.74
C ILE A 119 24.20 -20.93 9.64
N SER A 120 24.59 -22.21 9.57
CA SER A 120 26.00 -22.64 9.62
C SER A 120 26.67 -22.89 8.26
N ALA A 121 25.92 -22.85 7.15
CA ALA A 121 26.43 -23.10 5.81
C ALA A 121 26.20 -21.90 4.90
N ASN A 122 27.21 -21.55 4.10
CA ASN A 122 27.18 -20.35 3.26
C ASN A 122 26.15 -20.45 2.10
N ALA A 123 25.88 -21.66 1.62
CA ALA A 123 24.91 -21.94 0.55
C ALA A 123 23.90 -23.01 1.00
N ASN A 124 22.69 -22.55 1.35
CA ASN A 124 21.57 -23.37 1.82
C ASN A 124 20.27 -22.56 1.88
N VAL A 125 20.12 -21.64 0.93
CA VAL A 125 18.93 -20.79 0.84
C VAL A 125 17.76 -21.70 0.48
N ARG A 126 16.71 -21.67 1.30
CA ARG A 126 15.46 -22.38 1.03
C ARG A 126 14.54 -21.55 0.14
N GLN A 127 14.42 -20.26 0.45
CA GLN A 127 13.55 -19.37 -0.30
C GLN A 127 14.00 -17.91 -0.12
N VAL A 128 13.84 -17.12 -1.19
CA VAL A 128 14.00 -15.67 -1.18
C VAL A 128 12.65 -15.03 -1.51
N ARG A 129 12.27 -14.02 -0.74
CA ARG A 129 11.05 -13.23 -0.95
C ARG A 129 11.42 -11.76 -0.97
N ILE A 130 10.90 -11.02 -1.93
CA ILE A 130 11.27 -9.62 -2.15
C ILE A 130 10.00 -8.78 -2.19
N TYR A 131 9.96 -7.76 -1.35
CA TYR A 131 8.98 -6.69 -1.41
C TYR A 131 9.67 -5.44 -1.92
N TYR A 132 9.21 -4.89 -3.03
CA TYR A 132 9.86 -3.71 -3.62
C TYR A 132 8.85 -2.77 -4.22
N ARG A 133 9.16 -1.48 -4.22
CA ARG A 133 8.37 -0.47 -4.90
C ARG A 133 8.90 -0.25 -6.32
N ASP A 134 8.01 -0.22 -7.31
CA ASP A 134 8.33 -0.04 -8.74
C ASP A 134 8.66 1.44 -9.07
N THR A 135 9.65 2.01 -8.37
CA THR A 135 10.19 3.36 -8.56
C THR A 135 11.51 3.49 -7.79
N THR A 136 12.42 4.31 -8.29
CA THR A 136 13.64 4.74 -7.59
C THR A 136 13.46 6.05 -6.81
N ASP A 137 12.36 6.76 -7.05
CA ASP A 137 12.04 8.02 -6.35
C ASP A 137 11.16 7.76 -5.10
N PRO A 138 11.66 8.03 -3.87
CA PRO A 138 10.92 7.92 -2.60
C PRO A 138 9.65 8.77 -2.55
N ASP A 139 9.62 9.91 -3.26
CA ASP A 139 8.58 10.92 -3.17
C ASP A 139 7.39 10.61 -4.10
N VAL A 140 7.60 9.70 -5.05
CA VAL A 140 6.59 9.30 -6.03
C VAL A 140 5.74 8.14 -5.53
N THR A 141 4.45 8.20 -5.85
CA THR A 141 3.54 7.08 -5.61
C THR A 141 3.75 6.01 -6.67
N ALA A 142 4.02 4.79 -6.25
CA ALA A 142 4.22 3.65 -7.14
C ALA A 142 3.62 2.37 -6.54
N ALA A 143 3.56 1.32 -7.35
CA ALA A 143 3.07 0.03 -6.89
C ALA A 143 4.10 -0.67 -6.01
N VAL A 144 3.66 -1.29 -4.92
CA VAL A 144 4.47 -2.25 -4.16
C VAL A 144 4.19 -3.64 -4.70
N ARG A 145 5.27 -4.29 -5.10
CA ARG A 145 5.28 -5.62 -5.70
C ARG A 145 5.89 -6.62 -4.73
N TYR A 146 5.49 -7.86 -4.91
CA TYR A 146 6.02 -9.02 -4.22
C TYR A 146 6.52 -10.02 -5.25
N TYR A 147 7.72 -10.52 -5.03
CA TYR A 147 8.32 -11.61 -5.79
C TYR A 147 8.79 -12.70 -4.83
N GLU A 148 8.65 -13.95 -5.24
CA GLU A 148 9.14 -15.09 -4.48
C GLU A 148 9.81 -16.09 -5.40
N THR A 149 10.96 -16.61 -4.96
CA THR A 149 11.60 -17.74 -5.64
C THR A 149 10.85 -19.03 -5.34
N ALA A 150 11.15 -20.07 -6.12
CA ALA A 150 10.73 -21.42 -5.79
C ALA A 150 11.21 -21.82 -4.37
N ASP A 151 10.42 -22.65 -3.68
CA ASP A 151 10.87 -23.29 -2.44
C ASP A 151 11.80 -24.44 -2.80
N PHE A 152 13.09 -24.29 -2.47
CA PHE A 152 14.11 -25.31 -2.69
C PHE A 152 14.02 -26.48 -1.69
N GLY A 153 13.04 -26.44 -0.79
CA GLY A 153 12.72 -27.53 0.13
C GLY A 153 13.70 -27.63 1.31
N SER A 154 13.65 -28.77 1.99
CA SER A 154 14.41 -29.02 3.22
C SER A 154 15.92 -29.16 2.99
N SER A 155 16.39 -29.34 1.76
CA SER A 155 17.81 -29.34 1.40
C SER A 155 18.35 -27.96 1.07
N GLY A 156 17.47 -26.99 0.77
CA GLY A 156 17.86 -25.69 0.22
C GLY A 156 18.54 -25.82 -1.15
N THR A 157 19.07 -24.72 -1.65
CA THR A 157 19.95 -24.71 -2.83
C THR A 157 21.43 -24.59 -2.44
N ALA A 158 22.29 -25.13 -3.30
CA ALA A 158 23.74 -24.95 -3.24
C ALA A 158 24.22 -23.64 -3.91
N THR A 159 23.31 -22.90 -4.55
CA THR A 159 23.58 -21.58 -5.13
C THR A 159 23.75 -20.55 -4.00
N SER A 160 24.72 -19.64 -4.14
CA SER A 160 24.94 -18.57 -3.16
C SER A 160 23.78 -17.58 -3.16
N LEU A 161 23.63 -16.80 -2.09
CA LEU A 161 22.57 -15.78 -2.02
C LEU A 161 22.80 -14.69 -3.09
N ASN A 162 24.04 -14.25 -3.29
CA ASN A 162 24.39 -13.27 -4.33
C ASN A 162 23.98 -13.78 -5.71
N ASP A 163 24.40 -14.98 -6.11
CA ASP A 163 24.03 -15.55 -7.41
C ASP A 163 22.50 -15.69 -7.59
N LEU A 164 21.76 -15.98 -6.51
CA LEU A 164 20.30 -16.03 -6.56
C LEU A 164 19.68 -14.65 -6.79
N LEU A 165 20.19 -13.61 -6.12
CA LEU A 165 19.72 -12.24 -6.29
C LEU A 165 20.12 -11.68 -7.67
N ASP A 166 21.31 -12.01 -8.14
CA ASP A 166 21.81 -11.64 -9.47
C ASP A 166 20.95 -12.24 -10.58
N ALA A 167 20.50 -13.49 -10.41
CA ALA A 167 19.61 -14.14 -11.36
C ALA A 167 18.21 -13.50 -11.43
N ILE A 168 17.80 -12.76 -10.40
CA ILE A 168 16.50 -12.06 -10.38
C ILE A 168 16.58 -10.76 -11.18
N ASP A 169 17.68 -10.00 -11.04
CA ASP A 169 17.99 -8.75 -11.76
C ASP A 169 16.76 -7.85 -11.95
N LEU A 170 16.29 -7.25 -10.84
CA LEU A 170 15.12 -6.37 -10.88
C LEU A 170 15.40 -5.06 -11.62
N LYS A 171 16.66 -4.64 -11.75
CA LYS A 171 17.02 -3.44 -12.53
C LYS A 171 16.70 -3.63 -14.00
N THR A 172 17.13 -4.75 -14.60
CA THR A 172 16.85 -5.04 -16.01
C THR A 172 15.42 -5.54 -16.21
N ASN A 173 14.88 -6.27 -15.24
CA ASN A 173 13.53 -6.82 -15.28
C ASN A 173 12.74 -6.51 -14.00
N PRO A 174 12.15 -5.30 -13.88
CA PRO A 174 11.43 -4.87 -12.68
C PRO A 174 10.12 -5.64 -12.44
N LYS A 175 9.71 -6.50 -13.39
CA LYS A 175 8.47 -7.28 -13.34
C LYS A 175 8.75 -8.73 -13.72
N PRO A 176 9.60 -9.44 -12.95
CA PRO A 176 9.94 -10.81 -13.27
C PRO A 176 8.68 -11.68 -13.22
N THR A 177 8.68 -12.77 -14.00
CA THR A 177 7.57 -13.73 -14.03
C THR A 177 7.31 -14.26 -12.62
N GLY A 178 6.05 -14.21 -12.18
CA GLY A 178 5.67 -14.57 -10.80
C GLY A 178 5.61 -13.39 -9.83
N SER A 179 6.13 -12.21 -10.21
CA SER A 179 5.89 -10.99 -9.42
C SER A 179 4.43 -10.57 -9.47
N ARG A 180 3.88 -10.18 -8.31
CA ARG A 180 2.49 -9.71 -8.17
C ARG A 180 2.43 -8.36 -7.47
N VAL A 181 1.42 -7.56 -7.81
CA VAL A 181 1.15 -6.29 -7.12
C VAL A 181 0.42 -6.59 -5.81
N ILE A 182 0.95 -6.07 -4.70
CA ILE A 182 0.32 -6.17 -3.37
C ILE A 182 -0.41 -4.87 -3.03
N VAL A 183 0.17 -3.74 -3.42
CA VAL A 183 -0.43 -2.41 -3.28
C VAL A 183 -0.25 -1.66 -4.59
N GLU A 184 -1.34 -1.19 -5.21
CA GLU A 184 -1.26 -0.50 -6.50
C GLU A 184 -0.60 0.88 -6.41
N ARG A 185 -0.81 1.57 -5.29
CA ARG A 185 -0.36 2.93 -5.07
C ARG A 185 0.07 3.11 -3.62
N ALA A 186 1.37 3.17 -3.42
CA ALA A 186 1.96 3.47 -2.13
C ALA A 186 3.14 4.42 -2.28
N ARG A 187 3.42 5.11 -1.19
CA ARG A 187 4.64 5.89 -0.95
C ARG A 187 5.02 5.71 0.51
N GLY A 188 6.24 6.07 0.90
CA GLY A 188 6.54 6.11 2.32
C GLY A 188 6.04 7.40 2.97
N ARG A 189 6.22 7.48 4.29
CA ARG A 189 5.68 8.57 5.10
C ARG A 189 6.35 9.91 4.78
N LEU A 190 5.57 10.99 4.69
CA LEU A 190 6.08 12.35 4.58
C LEU A 190 7.02 12.69 5.76
N LYS A 191 8.24 13.16 5.43
CA LYS A 191 9.14 13.84 6.35
C LYS A 191 8.48 15.15 6.76
N SER A 192 8.46 15.48 8.04
CA SER A 192 7.78 16.68 8.54
C SER A 192 8.53 17.95 8.15
N THR A 193 8.37 18.39 6.91
CA THR A 193 8.83 19.71 6.42
C THR A 193 7.69 20.40 5.67
N PRO A 194 7.33 21.65 6.02
CA PRO A 194 6.11 22.29 5.53
C PRO A 194 6.11 22.66 4.05
N ASP A 195 7.27 22.72 3.36
CA ASP A 195 7.38 23.25 1.99
C ASP A 195 7.80 22.23 0.91
N THR A 196 8.17 21.00 1.28
CA THR A 196 8.58 19.96 0.32
C THR A 196 8.00 18.61 0.72
N GLN A 197 7.32 17.94 -0.22
CA GLN A 197 6.78 16.59 -0.04
C GLN A 197 7.89 15.54 -0.13
N ILE A 198 8.86 15.63 0.77
CA ILE A 198 9.91 14.60 0.90
C ILE A 198 9.31 13.45 1.71
N CYS A 199 9.39 12.24 1.19
CA CYS A 199 8.93 11.02 1.83
C CYS A 199 10.15 10.22 2.34
N HIS A 200 9.95 9.47 3.42
CA HIS A 200 10.82 8.35 3.74
C HIS A 200 10.55 7.21 2.76
N PRO A 201 11.52 6.32 2.51
CA PRO A 201 11.26 5.00 1.93
C PRO A 201 10.28 4.17 2.78
N ILE A 202 9.64 3.17 2.18
CA ILE A 202 8.58 2.37 2.83
C ILE A 202 9.10 1.40 3.89
N PHE A 203 10.38 1.01 3.83
CA PHE A 203 11.03 0.19 4.86
C PHE A 203 12.10 1.01 5.57
N SER A 204 12.20 0.80 6.88
CA SER A 204 13.35 1.24 7.66
C SER A 204 13.82 0.10 8.53
N THR A 205 15.07 0.14 8.93
CA THR A 205 15.64 -0.81 9.87
C THR A 205 16.38 -0.08 10.96
N GLU A 206 16.34 -0.65 12.16
CA GLU A 206 17.11 -0.24 13.31
C GLU A 206 18.01 -1.40 13.71
N SER A 207 19.31 -1.12 13.80
CA SER A 207 20.31 -2.08 14.24
C SER A 207 21.19 -1.48 15.33
N ALA A 208 21.53 -2.32 16.31
CA ALA A 208 22.54 -2.00 17.33
C ALA A 208 23.97 -2.18 16.79
N THR A 209 24.12 -2.75 15.59
CA THR A 209 25.41 -3.08 14.98
C THR A 209 25.46 -2.62 13.52
N THR A 210 26.66 -2.52 12.97
CA THR A 210 26.88 -2.06 11.58
C THR A 210 26.73 -3.20 10.55
N THR A 211 26.15 -4.33 10.91
CA THR A 211 26.00 -5.46 9.98
C THR A 211 24.86 -5.21 9.00
N PRO A 212 24.99 -5.61 7.73
CA PRO A 212 23.94 -5.43 6.71
C PRO A 212 22.69 -6.30 6.97
N THR A 213 22.83 -7.36 7.77
CA THR A 213 21.70 -8.16 8.25
C THR A 213 20.96 -7.43 9.36
N ASN A 214 19.66 -7.22 9.17
CA ASN A 214 18.85 -6.42 10.06
C ASN A 214 18.11 -7.27 11.10
N ASP A 215 18.26 -6.93 12.38
CA ASP A 215 17.56 -7.59 13.49
C ASP A 215 16.07 -7.23 13.53
N SER A 216 15.70 -6.06 12.99
CA SER A 216 14.31 -5.70 12.82
C SER A 216 14.06 -4.73 11.67
N VAL A 217 12.89 -4.83 11.05
CA VAL A 217 12.45 -3.93 9.99
C VAL A 217 11.13 -3.29 10.40
N SER A 218 11.05 -1.97 10.27
CA SER A 218 9.85 -1.17 10.42
C SER A 218 9.25 -0.82 9.07
N ILE A 219 7.93 -0.86 8.98
CA ILE A 219 7.17 -0.51 7.77
C ILE A 219 6.59 0.91 7.93
N ASN A 220 6.97 1.82 7.04
CA ASN A 220 6.55 3.22 7.02
C ASN A 220 5.75 3.55 5.74
N VAL A 221 4.68 2.79 5.47
CA VAL A 221 3.92 2.89 4.22
C VAL A 221 2.66 3.76 4.34
N GLU A 222 2.40 4.54 3.29
CA GLU A 222 1.13 5.20 3.03
C GLU A 222 0.47 4.57 1.79
N VAL A 223 -0.73 4.00 1.95
CA VAL A 223 -1.53 3.43 0.86
C VAL A 223 -2.52 4.47 0.37
N ILE A 224 -2.59 4.67 -0.96
CA ILE A 224 -3.41 5.72 -1.58
C ILE A 224 -4.45 5.08 -2.50
N ASN A 225 -5.72 5.09 -2.09
CA ASN A 225 -6.85 4.70 -2.94
C ASN A 225 -7.68 5.91 -3.40
N GLY A 226 -8.35 5.77 -4.56
CA GLY A 226 -9.14 6.81 -5.21
C GLY A 226 -8.48 7.46 -6.42
N LYS A 227 -9.22 8.36 -7.10
CA LYS A 227 -8.75 9.14 -8.26
C LYS A 227 -8.15 10.48 -7.83
N SER A 228 -7.27 11.06 -8.66
CA SER A 228 -6.54 12.31 -8.39
C SER A 228 -7.38 13.51 -7.92
N VAL A 229 -8.68 13.54 -8.25
CA VAL A 229 -9.62 14.62 -7.88
C VAL A 229 -10.28 14.41 -6.50
N ASN A 230 -10.33 13.16 -6.01
CA ASN A 230 -10.95 12.77 -4.73
C ASN A 230 -10.00 11.86 -3.93
N ASN A 231 -8.73 12.26 -3.78
CA ASN A 231 -7.77 11.50 -2.99
C ASN A 231 -8.23 11.47 -1.53
N LEU A 232 -8.71 10.31 -1.09
CA LEU A 232 -8.84 10.02 0.33
C LEU A 232 -7.53 9.41 0.77
N LEU A 233 -6.63 10.29 1.21
CA LEU A 233 -5.42 9.92 1.90
C LEU A 233 -5.86 9.28 3.23
N SER A 234 -5.85 7.95 3.28
CA SER A 234 -5.91 7.23 4.54
C SER A 234 -4.49 6.76 4.86
N SER A 235 -3.66 7.70 5.31
CA SER A 235 -2.37 7.39 5.91
C SER A 235 -2.63 6.78 7.30
N SER A 236 -2.55 5.46 7.40
CA SER A 236 -2.44 4.83 8.72
C SER A 236 -0.96 4.53 8.93
N SER A 237 -0.24 5.50 9.48
CA SER A 237 1.17 5.35 9.87
C SER A 237 1.23 4.48 11.13
N PHE A 238 1.25 3.17 10.95
CA PHE A 238 1.58 2.24 12.03
C PHE A 238 2.99 1.74 11.78
N ASN A 239 3.91 2.09 12.67
CA ASN A 239 5.25 1.49 12.69
C ASN A 239 5.09 0.05 13.17
N TYR A 240 5.21 -0.91 12.26
CA TYR A 240 5.26 -2.33 12.60
C TYR A 240 6.69 -2.79 12.54
N THR A 241 7.26 -3.14 13.70
CA THR A 241 8.59 -3.72 13.81
C THR A 241 8.48 -5.24 13.72
N ILE A 242 9.24 -5.82 12.81
CA ILE A 242 9.26 -7.26 12.55
C ILE A 242 10.70 -7.76 12.72
N SER A 243 10.91 -8.84 13.48
CA SER A 243 12.22 -9.44 13.75
C SER A 243 12.30 -10.87 13.18
N PRO A 244 13.47 -11.31 12.69
CA PRO A 244 13.64 -12.66 12.17
C PRO A 244 13.64 -13.67 13.33
N ARG A 245 13.28 -14.92 13.04
CA ARG A 245 13.48 -16.02 14.01
C ARG A 245 14.92 -16.51 13.90
N LYS A 246 15.70 -16.28 14.95
CA LYS A 246 17.00 -16.93 15.16
C LYS A 246 16.81 -18.31 15.80
#